data_AF-A0A975B962-F1
#
_entry.id   AF-A0A975B962-F1
#
_cell.length_a   1.000
_cell.length_b   1.000
_cell.length_c   1.000
_cell.angle_alpha   90.00
_cell.angle_beta   90.00
_cell.angle_gamma   90.00
#
_symmetry.space_group_name_H-M   'P 1'
#
loop_
_entity.id
_entity.type
_entity.pdbx_description
1 polymer ?
#
loop_
_entity_poly.entity_id
_entity_poly.type
_entity_poly.pdbx_seq_one_letter_code
_entity_poly.pdbx_strand_id
1 'polypeptide(L)'
;MSCKKYEFQKHLRVFEDRSEYFTDDDNVEMFAEGVISVKAKKRIKKVRHAFENGFLDKLIINLSNGKENVDVTKISKAALNCVNELVDSLTSEVGRALIGLSVMQLCVKSIEPNQNIRLHKGSSNRASFSWVEGISMRTLDKKYVTPTLRKYNLLRLNADGFMMTRSLAENYPYTFLYKAYLRGAREQWLTLVEEIEKQKTSVVETLKYLLSRLINAASEFVNTANELLNEAQKYVSVDFDKQSISFILKQHSEKSDYAARLLEINMHSLMQAASESGAFGGAEVKPLSQMRSANKKHGNIGDIELLEDGQIIESWDAKYGKGYLREEIEEAIEKIKHHDFVDTVGFVTNVHIERTEEISKRISELEQLYSISLKVISYDDWIDMVFQRAIEVGTVTEDELAQKWFMTYCEYLSQKRRQNAPIDEPCLSWVTSLTNIIKNV
;
A
#
# COMPACT_ATOMS: atom_id res chain seq x y z
N MET A 1 -27.22 -36.50 -35.85
CA MET A 1 -26.38 -35.53 -35.11
C MET A 1 -25.58 -36.31 -34.08
N SER A 2 -24.29 -36.50 -34.34
CA SER A 2 -23.36 -37.11 -33.38
C SER A 2 -23.20 -36.15 -32.19
N CYS A 3 -23.67 -36.55 -31.02
CA CYS A 3 -23.44 -35.82 -29.78
C CYS A 3 -21.93 -35.86 -29.52
N LYS A 4 -21.24 -34.74 -29.72
CA LYS A 4 -19.83 -34.62 -29.32
C LYS A 4 -19.76 -35.00 -27.85
N LYS A 5 -19.05 -36.10 -27.53
CA LYS A 5 -18.62 -36.38 -26.15
C LYS A 5 -17.84 -35.13 -25.71
N TYR A 6 -18.44 -34.31 -24.87
CA TYR A 6 -17.71 -33.25 -24.20
C TYR A 6 -16.63 -33.95 -23.37
N GLU A 7 -15.36 -33.59 -23.62
CA GLU A 7 -14.29 -33.91 -22.69
C GLU A 7 -14.69 -33.40 -21.31
N PHE A 8 -14.46 -34.21 -20.28
CA PHE A 8 -14.79 -33.83 -18.92
C PHE A 8 -14.05 -32.54 -18.57
N GLN A 9 -14.79 -31.50 -18.21
CA GLN A 9 -14.23 -30.21 -17.80
C GLN A 9 -14.41 -30.02 -16.30
N LYS A 10 -13.37 -29.46 -15.66
CA LYS A 10 -13.44 -28.96 -14.29
C LYS A 10 -14.61 -27.99 -14.13
N HIS A 11 -15.50 -28.25 -13.18
CA HIS A 11 -16.68 -27.43 -12.94
C HIS A 11 -17.08 -27.39 -11.46
N LEU A 12 -17.85 -26.37 -11.09
CA LEU A 12 -18.43 -26.21 -9.76
C LEU A 12 -19.95 -26.29 -9.91
N ARG A 13 -20.58 -27.25 -9.22
CA ARG A 13 -22.04 -27.29 -9.07
C ARG A 13 -22.39 -26.61 -7.75
N VAL A 14 -23.27 -25.62 -7.80
CA VAL A 14 -23.70 -24.86 -6.63
C VAL A 14 -25.13 -25.25 -6.31
N PHE A 15 -25.35 -25.67 -5.08
CA PHE A 15 -26.65 -26.04 -4.52
C PHE A 15 -26.98 -25.09 -3.36
N GLU A 16 -28.20 -25.17 -2.83
CA GLU A 16 -28.63 -24.30 -1.72
C GLU A 16 -27.84 -24.52 -0.42
N ASP A 17 -27.29 -25.73 -0.23
CA ASP A 17 -26.65 -26.15 1.01
C ASP A 17 -25.20 -26.59 0.85
N ARG A 18 -24.65 -26.54 -0.37
CA ARG A 18 -23.28 -26.97 -0.66
C ARG A 18 -22.79 -26.52 -2.03
N SER A 19 -21.47 -26.58 -2.20
CA SER A 19 -20.81 -26.56 -3.49
C SER A 19 -20.08 -27.87 -3.74
N GLU A 20 -20.18 -28.43 -4.95
CA GLU A 20 -19.46 -29.63 -5.38
C GLU A 20 -18.45 -29.26 -6.47
N TYR A 21 -17.16 -29.48 -6.19
CA TYR A 21 -16.05 -29.19 -7.08
C TYR A 21 -15.57 -30.46 -7.76
N PHE A 22 -15.76 -30.51 -9.08
CA PHE A 22 -15.36 -31.61 -9.95
C PHE A 22 -13.98 -31.32 -10.53
N THR A 23 -13.01 -32.16 -10.21
CA THR A 23 -11.60 -32.02 -10.66
C THR A 23 -11.33 -32.85 -11.90
N ASP A 24 -10.18 -32.61 -12.57
CA ASP A 24 -9.81 -33.28 -13.83
C ASP A 24 -9.71 -34.81 -13.71
N ASP A 25 -9.56 -35.34 -12.48
CA ASP A 25 -9.48 -36.77 -12.17
C ASP A 25 -10.85 -37.42 -11.85
N ASP A 26 -11.97 -36.77 -12.20
CA ASP A 26 -13.36 -37.15 -11.85
C ASP A 26 -13.62 -37.28 -10.33
N ASN A 27 -12.71 -36.75 -9.51
CA ASN A 27 -12.91 -36.65 -8.06
C ASN A 27 -13.83 -35.46 -7.74
N VAL A 28 -14.75 -35.69 -6.81
CA VAL A 28 -15.70 -34.68 -6.32
C VAL A 28 -15.35 -34.28 -4.89
N GLU A 29 -15.07 -32.99 -4.70
CA GLU A 29 -14.90 -32.40 -3.37
C GLU A 29 -16.15 -31.62 -2.99
N MET A 30 -16.74 -31.94 -1.83
CA MET A 30 -17.96 -31.31 -1.34
C MET A 30 -17.66 -30.27 -0.26
N PHE A 31 -18.23 -29.07 -0.41
CA PHE A 31 -18.15 -27.98 0.55
C PHE A 31 -19.54 -27.63 1.06
N ALA A 32 -19.89 -28.15 2.24
CA ALA A 32 -21.20 -27.88 2.85
C ALA A 32 -21.30 -26.47 3.43
N GLU A 33 -22.47 -25.86 3.25
CA GLU A 33 -22.85 -24.55 3.76
C GLU A 33 -23.69 -24.69 5.05
N GLY A 34 -23.56 -23.71 5.93
CA GLY A 34 -24.23 -23.69 7.23
C GLY A 34 -23.30 -23.34 8.39
N VAL A 35 -23.85 -23.45 9.59
CA VAL A 35 -23.09 -23.13 10.81
C VAL A 35 -21.93 -24.09 11.01
N ILE A 36 -20.82 -23.57 11.53
CA ILE A 36 -19.61 -24.36 11.74
C ILE A 36 -19.86 -25.60 12.62
N SER A 37 -19.31 -26.74 12.21
CA SER A 37 -19.44 -28.00 12.93
C SER A 37 -18.70 -27.99 14.27
N VAL A 38 -19.01 -28.95 15.14
CA VAL A 38 -18.28 -29.12 16.42
C VAL A 38 -16.80 -29.44 16.18
N LYS A 39 -16.49 -30.23 15.14
CA LYS A 39 -15.11 -30.55 14.75
C LYS A 39 -14.39 -29.30 14.24
N ALA A 40 -15.02 -28.51 13.38
CA ALA A 40 -14.49 -27.23 12.91
C ALA A 40 -14.24 -26.26 14.07
N LYS A 41 -15.18 -26.14 15.03
CA LYS A 41 -15.00 -25.32 16.24
C LYS A 41 -13.74 -25.72 17.03
N LYS A 42 -13.45 -27.02 17.18
CA LYS A 42 -12.24 -27.50 17.87
C LYS A 42 -10.97 -27.10 17.11
N ARG A 43 -10.93 -27.29 15.78
CA ARG A 43 -9.80 -26.87 14.93
C ARG A 43 -9.57 -25.36 14.99
N ILE A 44 -10.64 -24.56 14.89
CA ILE A 44 -10.58 -23.08 14.99
C ILE A 44 -10.00 -22.65 16.34
N LYS A 45 -10.41 -23.28 17.46
CA LYS A 45 -9.86 -22.99 18.79
C LYS A 45 -8.35 -23.27 18.84
N LYS A 46 -7.90 -24.40 18.29
CA LYS A 46 -6.46 -24.75 18.21
C LYS A 46 -5.67 -23.73 17.40
N VAL A 47 -6.18 -23.34 16.22
CA VAL A 47 -5.55 -22.31 15.37
C VAL A 47 -5.45 -20.98 16.10
N ARG A 48 -6.54 -20.51 16.73
CA ARG A 48 -6.54 -19.27 17.51
C ARG A 48 -5.53 -19.31 18.65
N HIS A 49 -5.52 -20.40 19.42
CA HIS A 49 -4.59 -20.56 20.54
C HIS A 49 -3.13 -20.52 20.10
N ALA A 50 -2.79 -21.12 18.97
CA ALA A 50 -1.43 -21.04 18.41
C ALA A 50 -1.04 -19.61 18.02
N PHE A 51 -1.95 -18.86 17.37
CA PHE A 51 -1.72 -17.45 17.05
C PHE A 51 -1.59 -16.57 18.31
N GLU A 52 -2.44 -16.77 19.32
CA GLU A 52 -2.37 -16.07 20.61
C GLU A 52 -1.05 -16.33 21.33
N ASN A 53 -0.50 -17.54 21.20
CA ASN A 53 0.82 -17.91 21.72
C ASN A 53 2.00 -17.47 20.82
N GLY A 54 1.75 -16.61 19.84
CA GLY A 54 2.78 -15.99 18.99
C GLY A 54 3.40 -16.92 17.95
N PHE A 55 2.63 -17.87 17.38
CA PHE A 55 3.14 -18.80 16.37
C PHE A 55 3.90 -18.09 15.22
N LEU A 56 3.27 -17.09 14.60
CA LEU A 56 3.87 -16.37 13.46
C LEU A 56 5.06 -15.51 13.90
N ASP A 57 4.94 -14.80 15.02
CA ASP A 57 6.04 -14.00 15.60
C ASP A 57 7.29 -14.85 15.87
N LYS A 58 7.13 -16.00 16.54
CA LYS A 58 8.23 -16.91 16.86
C LYS A 58 8.92 -17.40 15.59
N LEU A 59 8.13 -17.78 14.57
CA LEU A 59 8.68 -18.27 13.31
C LEU A 59 9.51 -17.20 12.59
N ILE A 60 8.99 -15.97 12.50
CA ILE A 60 9.71 -14.84 11.90
C ILE A 60 11.00 -14.56 12.68
N ILE A 61 10.93 -14.43 14.02
CA ILE A 61 12.10 -14.16 14.86
C ILE A 61 13.16 -15.27 14.72
N ASN A 62 12.74 -16.53 14.69
CA ASN A 62 13.66 -17.65 14.59
C ASN A 62 14.36 -17.70 13.22
N LEU A 63 13.63 -17.42 12.13
CA LEU A 63 14.21 -17.32 10.78
C LEU A 63 15.17 -16.14 10.68
N SER A 64 14.78 -14.96 11.16
CA SER A 64 15.63 -13.75 11.14
C SER A 64 16.93 -13.93 11.94
N ASN A 65 16.89 -14.72 13.02
CA ASN A 65 18.06 -15.00 13.87
C ASN A 65 18.84 -16.26 13.46
N GLY A 66 18.47 -16.92 12.35
CA GLY A 66 19.10 -18.18 11.91
C GLY A 66 18.89 -19.37 12.84
N LYS A 67 17.95 -19.30 13.79
CA LYS A 67 17.57 -20.42 14.69
C LYS A 67 16.69 -21.45 13.98
N GLU A 68 16.03 -21.05 12.90
CA GLU A 68 15.33 -21.93 11.99
C GLU A 68 15.86 -21.77 10.57
N ASN A 69 15.91 -22.88 9.85
CA ASN A 69 16.32 -22.93 8.45
C ASN A 69 15.21 -23.57 7.61
N VAL A 70 15.21 -23.23 6.33
CA VAL A 70 14.31 -23.79 5.34
C VAL A 70 14.93 -25.06 4.77
N ASP A 71 14.22 -26.17 4.87
CA ASP A 71 14.54 -27.39 4.13
C ASP A 71 13.82 -27.39 2.78
N VAL A 72 14.46 -26.78 1.79
CA VAL A 72 13.92 -26.61 0.43
C VAL A 72 13.64 -27.96 -0.25
N THR A 73 14.33 -29.04 0.16
CA THR A 73 14.13 -30.38 -0.41
C THR A 73 12.76 -30.97 -0.12
N LYS A 74 12.06 -30.45 0.90
CA LYS A 74 10.69 -30.84 1.28
C LYS A 74 9.61 -30.01 0.61
N ILE A 75 9.98 -29.03 -0.22
CA ILE A 75 9.06 -28.15 -0.92
C ILE A 75 8.91 -28.66 -2.35
N SER A 76 7.67 -28.82 -2.83
CA SER A 76 7.45 -29.22 -4.22
C SER A 76 7.96 -28.12 -5.17
N LYS A 77 8.43 -28.50 -6.37
CA LYS A 77 8.89 -27.54 -7.38
C LYS A 77 7.78 -26.52 -7.74
N ALA A 78 6.53 -26.99 -7.81
CA ALA A 78 5.38 -26.13 -8.07
C ALA A 78 5.17 -25.10 -6.95
N ALA A 79 5.18 -25.53 -5.68
CA ALA A 79 5.04 -24.63 -4.54
C ALA A 79 6.20 -23.63 -4.45
N LEU A 80 7.43 -24.08 -4.73
CA LEU A 80 8.62 -23.23 -4.75
C LEU A 80 8.49 -22.09 -5.78
N ASN A 81 8.14 -22.44 -7.02
CA ASN A 81 7.92 -21.48 -8.10
C ASN A 81 6.78 -20.51 -7.77
N CYS A 82 5.66 -21.02 -7.23
CA CYS A 82 4.54 -20.18 -6.84
C CYS A 82 4.93 -19.16 -5.76
N VAL A 83 5.70 -19.57 -4.74
CA VAL A 83 6.19 -18.66 -3.71
C VAL A 83 7.11 -17.60 -4.30
N ASN A 84 8.00 -17.97 -5.22
CA ASN A 84 8.89 -17.03 -5.88
C ASN A 84 8.11 -15.96 -6.64
N GLU A 85 7.24 -16.39 -7.55
CA GLU A 85 6.43 -15.50 -8.37
C GLU A 85 5.44 -14.65 -7.54
N LEU A 86 4.91 -15.19 -6.43
CA LEU A 86 4.09 -14.41 -5.50
C LEU A 86 4.87 -13.23 -4.90
N VAL A 87 6.12 -13.45 -4.50
CA VAL A 87 6.97 -12.38 -3.92
C VAL A 87 7.51 -11.46 -5.00
N ASP A 88 7.92 -12.00 -6.15
CA ASP A 88 8.50 -11.21 -7.26
C ASP A 88 7.45 -10.33 -7.96
N SER A 89 6.18 -10.75 -7.94
CA SER A 89 5.06 -9.94 -8.43
C SER A 89 4.57 -8.87 -7.45
N LEU A 90 5.21 -8.75 -6.28
CA LEU A 90 4.90 -7.71 -5.30
C LEU A 90 5.30 -6.34 -5.86
N THR A 91 4.30 -5.55 -6.23
CA THR A 91 4.50 -4.14 -6.55
C THR A 91 3.89 -3.24 -5.48
N SER A 92 4.04 -1.94 -5.68
CA SER A 92 3.27 -0.91 -4.97
C SER A 92 1.77 -1.12 -5.00
N GLU A 93 1.28 -1.68 -6.10
CA GLU A 93 -0.14 -1.65 -6.42
C GLU A 93 -0.86 -2.99 -6.29
N VAL A 94 -0.12 -4.08 -6.36
CA VAL A 94 -0.65 -5.40 -6.65
C VAL A 94 0.09 -6.47 -5.84
N GLY A 95 -0.57 -7.60 -5.54
CA GLY A 95 0.06 -8.80 -4.97
C GLY A 95 0.01 -8.91 -3.45
N ARG A 96 0.06 -7.80 -2.70
CA ARG A 96 0.11 -7.78 -1.22
C ARG A 96 -0.95 -8.63 -0.53
N ALA A 97 -2.19 -8.51 -0.99
CA ALA A 97 -3.31 -9.24 -0.40
C ALA A 97 -3.19 -10.75 -0.61
N LEU A 98 -2.69 -11.19 -1.77
CA LEU A 98 -2.48 -12.61 -2.07
C LEU A 98 -1.31 -13.19 -1.29
N ILE A 99 -0.23 -12.42 -1.08
CA ILE A 99 0.89 -12.84 -0.23
C ILE A 99 0.42 -12.95 1.22
N GLY A 100 -0.27 -11.94 1.76
CA GLY A 100 -0.81 -11.98 3.12
C GLY A 100 -1.77 -13.16 3.33
N LEU A 101 -2.63 -13.42 2.34
CA LEU A 101 -3.51 -14.58 2.34
C LEU A 101 -2.74 -15.90 2.30
N SER A 102 -1.69 -15.99 1.49
CA SER A 102 -0.83 -17.18 1.39
C SER A 102 -0.14 -17.47 2.73
N VAL A 103 0.42 -16.43 3.40
CA VAL A 103 0.98 -16.55 4.75
C VAL A 103 -0.07 -17.08 5.73
N MET A 104 -1.27 -16.49 5.75
CA MET A 104 -2.35 -16.92 6.64
C MET A 104 -2.77 -18.37 6.38
N GLN A 105 -2.95 -18.76 5.12
CA GLN A 105 -3.36 -20.12 4.74
C GLN A 105 -2.29 -21.15 5.14
N LEU A 106 -1.02 -20.86 4.86
CA LEU A 106 0.10 -21.69 5.29
C LEU A 106 0.16 -21.79 6.81
N CYS A 107 0.00 -20.70 7.56
CA CYS A 107 -0.05 -20.73 9.03
C CYS A 107 -1.18 -21.65 9.54
N VAL A 108 -2.41 -21.44 9.04
CA VAL A 108 -3.59 -22.23 9.45
C VAL A 108 -3.33 -23.72 9.20
N LYS A 109 -2.81 -24.07 8.02
CA LYS A 109 -2.55 -25.46 7.64
C LYS A 109 -1.36 -26.06 8.39
N SER A 110 -0.33 -25.27 8.72
CA SER A 110 0.80 -25.71 9.56
C SER A 110 0.35 -26.04 10.98
N ILE A 111 -0.58 -25.26 11.55
CA ILE A 111 -1.11 -25.48 12.90
C ILE A 111 -2.10 -26.65 12.93
N GLU A 112 -3.00 -26.72 11.94
CA GLU A 112 -4.02 -27.74 11.85
C GLU A 112 -4.15 -28.26 10.41
N PRO A 113 -3.42 -29.34 10.06
CA PRO A 113 -3.39 -29.90 8.70
C PRO A 113 -4.76 -30.32 8.16
N ASN A 114 -5.70 -30.70 9.04
CA ASN A 114 -7.05 -31.10 8.63
C ASN A 114 -7.99 -29.91 8.36
N GLN A 115 -7.58 -28.67 8.63
CA GLN A 115 -8.38 -27.51 8.28
C GLN A 115 -8.27 -27.27 6.76
N ASN A 116 -9.43 -27.20 6.09
CA ASN A 116 -9.48 -26.82 4.68
C ASN A 116 -9.28 -25.29 4.57
N ILE A 117 -8.22 -24.87 3.88
CA ILE A 117 -7.83 -23.46 3.73
C ILE A 117 -8.54 -22.75 2.57
N ARG A 118 -9.38 -23.46 1.82
CA ARG A 118 -10.24 -22.88 0.78
C ARG A 118 -11.52 -22.26 1.35
N LEU A 119 -11.88 -22.64 2.59
CA LEU A 119 -13.13 -22.26 3.26
C LEU A 119 -12.91 -21.10 4.25
N HIS A 120 -12.80 -19.89 3.72
CA HIS A 120 -12.39 -18.68 4.44
C HIS A 120 -13.48 -17.97 5.27
N LYS A 121 -14.71 -18.52 5.27
CA LYS A 121 -15.86 -18.03 6.05
C LYS A 121 -16.40 -19.13 6.96
N GLY A 122 -16.18 -18.98 8.26
CA GLY A 122 -16.78 -19.83 9.28
C GLY A 122 -17.46 -19.00 10.35
N SER A 123 -18.76 -19.20 10.55
CA SER A 123 -19.58 -18.52 11.56
C SER A 123 -20.51 -19.50 12.28
N SER A 124 -20.84 -19.20 13.54
CA SER A 124 -21.92 -19.89 14.27
C SER A 124 -23.27 -19.17 14.15
N ASN A 125 -23.30 -18.01 13.48
CA ASN A 125 -24.52 -17.26 13.25
C ASN A 125 -25.26 -17.79 12.02
N ARG A 126 -26.54 -18.16 12.20
CA ARG A 126 -27.41 -18.66 11.12
C ARG A 126 -27.85 -17.57 10.15
N ALA A 127 -27.80 -16.30 10.54
CA ALA A 127 -28.21 -15.17 9.70
C ALA A 127 -27.15 -14.75 8.67
N SER A 128 -25.98 -15.41 8.65
CA SER A 128 -24.87 -15.07 7.75
C SER A 128 -24.36 -16.32 7.04
N PHE A 129 -23.95 -16.18 5.78
CA PHE A 129 -23.27 -17.25 5.05
C PHE A 129 -22.07 -17.80 5.83
N SER A 130 -21.92 -19.12 5.83
CA SER A 130 -20.82 -19.82 6.48
C SER A 130 -20.59 -21.17 5.81
N TRP A 131 -19.35 -21.61 5.74
CA TRP A 131 -19.01 -23.00 5.43
C TRP A 131 -19.01 -23.81 6.72
N VAL A 132 -19.58 -25.03 6.69
CA VAL A 132 -19.63 -25.93 7.86
C VAL A 132 -18.24 -26.25 8.40
N GLU A 133 -17.26 -26.41 7.51
CA GLU A 133 -15.87 -26.65 7.85
C GLU A 133 -14.98 -25.40 7.72
N GLY A 134 -15.59 -24.21 7.62
CA GLY A 134 -14.89 -22.95 7.40
C GLY A 134 -14.24 -22.36 8.65
N ILE A 135 -13.30 -21.44 8.43
CA ILE A 135 -12.63 -20.64 9.47
C ILE A 135 -12.75 -19.16 9.11
N SER A 136 -13.08 -18.30 10.08
CA SER A 136 -13.17 -16.85 9.85
C SER A 136 -11.78 -16.24 9.64
N MET A 137 -11.31 -16.28 8.39
CA MET A 137 -10.01 -15.76 8.01
C MET A 137 -9.92 -14.24 8.21
N ARG A 138 -11.01 -13.51 7.99
CA ARG A 138 -11.06 -12.06 8.29
C ARG A 138 -10.78 -11.73 9.76
N THR A 139 -11.26 -12.56 10.69
CA THR A 139 -10.98 -12.35 12.12
C THR A 139 -9.52 -12.65 12.45
N LEU A 140 -8.97 -13.71 11.87
CA LEU A 140 -7.56 -14.09 12.09
C LEU A 140 -6.60 -13.06 11.50
N ASP A 141 -6.90 -12.58 10.29
CA ASP A 141 -6.12 -11.55 9.60
C ASP A 141 -6.01 -10.27 10.44
N LYS A 142 -7.16 -9.67 10.78
CA LYS A 142 -7.20 -8.42 11.55
C LYS A 142 -6.52 -8.52 12.91
N LYS A 143 -6.60 -9.68 13.58
CA LYS A 143 -6.07 -9.85 14.94
C LYS A 143 -4.61 -10.26 14.99
N TYR A 144 -4.14 -11.06 14.03
CA TYR A 144 -2.85 -11.73 14.14
C TYR A 144 -1.98 -11.55 12.90
N VAL A 145 -2.46 -11.88 11.70
CA VAL A 145 -1.58 -11.96 10.51
C VAL A 145 -1.12 -10.58 10.04
N THR A 146 -2.05 -9.68 9.72
CA THR A 146 -1.70 -8.32 9.28
C THR A 146 -0.89 -7.56 10.35
N PRO A 147 -1.27 -7.54 11.64
CA PRO A 147 -0.48 -6.90 12.68
C PRO A 147 0.95 -7.44 12.77
N THR A 148 1.14 -8.77 12.75
CA THR A 148 2.47 -9.38 12.82
C THR A 148 3.31 -9.06 11.58
N LEU A 149 2.75 -9.16 10.37
CA LEU A 149 3.49 -8.83 9.14
C LEU A 149 3.90 -7.35 9.07
N ARG A 150 3.05 -6.44 9.56
CA ARG A 150 3.38 -5.01 9.70
C ARG A 150 4.45 -4.76 10.76
N LYS A 151 4.36 -5.42 11.92
CA LYS A 151 5.32 -5.28 13.03
C LYS A 151 6.76 -5.55 12.59
N TYR A 152 6.97 -6.53 11.72
CA TYR A 152 8.30 -6.88 11.18
C TYR A 152 8.58 -6.28 9.80
N ASN A 153 7.74 -5.34 9.33
CA ASN A 153 7.87 -4.70 8.01
C ASN A 153 7.97 -5.69 6.82
N LEU A 154 7.41 -6.90 6.95
CA LEU A 154 7.47 -7.93 5.91
C LEU A 154 6.47 -7.67 4.78
N LEU A 155 5.31 -7.12 5.12
CA LEU A 155 4.31 -6.65 4.14
C LEU A 155 3.62 -5.40 4.65
N ARG A 156 3.51 -4.40 3.77
CA ARG A 156 2.81 -3.14 4.04
C ARG A 156 1.35 -3.28 3.64
N LEU A 157 0.51 -3.62 4.61
CA LEU A 157 -0.92 -3.90 4.44
C LEU A 157 -1.77 -2.82 5.13
N ASN A 158 -3.00 -2.60 4.66
CA ASN A 158 -3.97 -1.75 5.38
C ASN A 158 -4.15 -2.22 6.83
N ALA A 159 -4.31 -1.29 7.78
CA ALA A 159 -4.40 -1.62 9.21
C ALA A 159 -5.59 -2.54 9.53
N ASP A 160 -6.67 -2.43 8.76
CA ASP A 160 -7.86 -3.29 8.90
C ASP A 160 -7.72 -4.70 8.30
N GLY A 161 -6.59 -5.00 7.66
CA GLY A 161 -6.28 -6.31 7.09
C GLY A 161 -6.56 -6.44 5.60
N PHE A 162 -5.88 -7.38 4.94
CA PHE A 162 -6.09 -7.68 3.52
C PHE A 162 -7.44 -8.35 3.22
N MET A 163 -8.05 -8.99 4.21
CA MET A 163 -9.38 -9.61 4.11
C MET A 163 -10.53 -8.59 4.04
N MET A 164 -10.24 -7.28 4.07
CA MET A 164 -11.18 -6.22 3.69
C MET A 164 -11.41 -6.13 2.17
N THR A 165 -10.55 -6.78 1.37
CA THR A 165 -10.68 -6.83 -0.09
C THR A 165 -11.95 -7.60 -0.47
N ARG A 166 -12.93 -6.91 -1.06
CA ARG A 166 -14.24 -7.50 -1.43
C ARG A 166 -14.09 -8.77 -2.26
N SER A 167 -13.21 -8.77 -3.26
CA SER A 167 -12.95 -9.93 -4.12
C SER A 167 -12.42 -11.15 -3.37
N LEU A 168 -11.79 -11.02 -2.21
CA LEU A 168 -11.36 -12.16 -1.39
C LEU A 168 -12.48 -12.69 -0.50
N ALA A 169 -13.54 -11.91 -0.31
CA ALA A 169 -14.65 -12.22 0.57
C ALA A 169 -15.89 -12.73 -0.20
N GLU A 170 -15.75 -13.23 -1.43
CA GLU A 170 -16.90 -13.80 -2.15
C GLU A 170 -17.26 -15.18 -1.59
N ASN A 171 -18.52 -15.60 -1.70
CA ASN A 171 -19.01 -16.87 -1.14
C ASN A 171 -18.62 -18.11 -1.99
N TYR A 172 -17.37 -18.15 -2.46
CA TYR A 172 -16.83 -19.28 -3.22
C TYR A 172 -15.63 -19.89 -2.49
N PRO A 173 -15.45 -21.23 -2.55
CA PRO A 173 -14.22 -21.84 -2.09
C PRO A 173 -13.05 -21.41 -2.99
N TYR A 174 -11.87 -21.20 -2.41
CA TYR A 174 -10.65 -20.84 -3.14
C TYR A 174 -10.09 -22.00 -3.97
N THR A 175 -10.82 -22.37 -5.02
CA THR A 175 -10.41 -23.37 -6.03
C THR A 175 -9.95 -22.66 -7.31
N PHE A 176 -9.46 -23.40 -8.30
CA PHE A 176 -9.17 -22.85 -9.63
C PHE A 176 -10.38 -22.14 -10.29
N LEU A 177 -11.60 -22.48 -9.85
CA LEU A 177 -12.85 -21.87 -10.32
C LEU A 177 -13.30 -20.65 -9.50
N TYR A 178 -12.45 -20.11 -8.63
CA TYR A 178 -12.76 -18.89 -7.86
C TYR A 178 -12.90 -17.68 -8.79
N LYS A 179 -14.13 -17.22 -9.04
CA LYS A 179 -14.45 -16.28 -10.12
C LYS A 179 -14.09 -14.82 -9.85
N ALA A 180 -13.85 -14.44 -8.59
CA ALA A 180 -13.62 -13.04 -8.28
C ALA A 180 -12.32 -12.54 -8.95
N TYR A 181 -12.39 -11.34 -9.53
CA TYR A 181 -11.23 -10.71 -10.11
C TYR A 181 -10.25 -10.31 -9.01
N LEU A 182 -9.02 -10.82 -9.09
CA LEU A 182 -7.93 -10.57 -8.17
C LEU A 182 -6.72 -10.11 -8.98
N ARG A 183 -6.20 -8.91 -8.67
CA ARG A 183 -4.95 -8.42 -9.26
C ARG A 183 -3.76 -9.14 -8.62
N GLY A 184 -2.76 -9.47 -9.43
CA GLY A 184 -1.48 -10.07 -8.99
C GLY A 184 -1.36 -11.52 -9.39
N ALA A 185 -0.45 -12.24 -8.74
CA ALA A 185 -0.14 -13.65 -8.98
C ALA A 185 -1.26 -14.61 -8.51
N ARG A 186 -2.47 -14.46 -9.08
CA ARG A 186 -3.67 -15.25 -8.76
C ARG A 186 -3.47 -16.72 -9.09
N GLU A 187 -2.88 -17.03 -10.25
CA GLU A 187 -2.68 -18.40 -10.70
C GLU A 187 -1.71 -19.16 -9.78
N GLN A 188 -0.63 -18.50 -9.40
CA GLN A 188 0.39 -18.99 -8.47
C GLN A 188 -0.22 -19.22 -7.08
N TRP A 189 -1.02 -18.27 -6.60
CA TRP A 189 -1.75 -18.43 -5.34
C TRP A 189 -2.70 -19.64 -5.37
N LEU A 190 -3.53 -19.79 -6.40
CA LEU A 190 -4.46 -20.92 -6.52
C LEU A 190 -3.72 -22.26 -6.66
N THR A 191 -2.62 -22.28 -7.41
CA THR A 191 -1.76 -23.46 -7.55
C THR A 191 -1.14 -23.84 -6.20
N LEU A 192 -0.64 -22.86 -5.44
CA LEU A 192 -0.11 -23.09 -4.10
C LEU A 192 -1.17 -23.64 -3.15
N VAL A 193 -2.39 -23.09 -3.16
CA VAL A 193 -3.51 -23.60 -2.35
C VAL A 193 -3.80 -25.07 -2.65
N GLU A 194 -3.78 -25.45 -3.93
CA GLU A 194 -4.04 -26.84 -4.35
C GLU A 194 -2.89 -27.78 -4.01
N GLU A 195 -1.62 -27.36 -4.13
CA GLU A 195 -0.46 -28.13 -3.67
C GLU A 195 -0.54 -28.40 -2.15
N ILE A 196 -0.98 -27.41 -1.38
CA ILE A 196 -1.16 -27.51 0.08
C ILE A 196 -2.31 -28.46 0.43
N GLU A 197 -3.47 -28.31 -0.21
CA GLU A 197 -4.67 -29.10 0.09
C GLU A 197 -4.50 -30.57 -0.33
N LYS A 198 -3.79 -30.82 -1.43
CA LYS A 198 -3.45 -32.18 -1.90
C LYS A 198 -2.22 -32.78 -1.22
N GLN A 199 -1.65 -32.10 -0.22
CA GLN A 199 -0.49 -32.55 0.56
C GLN A 199 0.74 -32.89 -0.31
N LYS A 200 0.93 -32.16 -1.41
CA LYS A 200 2.05 -32.36 -2.35
C LYS A 200 3.33 -31.66 -1.93
N THR A 201 3.24 -30.73 -0.98
CA THR A 201 4.37 -29.95 -0.44
C THR A 201 4.36 -29.95 1.08
N SER A 202 5.53 -29.82 1.71
CA SER A 202 5.61 -29.56 3.15
C SER A 202 5.12 -28.15 3.47
N VAL A 203 3.98 -28.06 4.14
CA VAL A 203 3.33 -26.77 4.48
C VAL A 203 4.24 -25.90 5.37
N VAL A 204 4.88 -26.50 6.38
CA VAL A 204 5.75 -25.76 7.32
C VAL A 204 7.00 -25.24 6.61
N GLU A 205 7.64 -26.05 5.77
CA GLU A 205 8.83 -25.59 5.03
C GLU A 205 8.45 -24.56 3.95
N THR A 206 7.28 -24.71 3.32
CA THR A 206 6.76 -23.71 2.39
C THR A 206 6.46 -22.37 3.09
N LEU A 207 5.90 -22.40 4.31
CA LEU A 207 5.70 -21.20 5.14
C LEU A 207 7.02 -20.52 5.49
N LYS A 208 8.01 -21.29 5.96
CA LYS A 208 9.34 -20.75 6.28
C LYS A 208 9.97 -20.12 5.05
N TYR A 209 9.91 -20.79 3.90
CA TYR A 209 10.46 -20.27 2.65
C TYR A 209 9.82 -18.94 2.25
N LEU A 210 8.48 -18.86 2.28
CA LEU A 210 7.76 -17.62 2.00
C LEU A 210 8.17 -16.50 2.96
N LEU A 211 8.26 -16.77 4.26
CA LEU A 211 8.69 -15.78 5.25
C LEU A 211 10.15 -15.35 5.05
N SER A 212 11.07 -16.28 4.77
CA SER A 212 12.47 -15.97 4.47
C SER A 212 12.59 -15.07 3.23
N ARG A 213 11.81 -15.34 2.17
CA ARG A 213 11.75 -14.48 0.98
C ARG A 213 11.30 -13.06 1.33
N LEU A 214 10.27 -12.91 2.18
CA LEU A 214 9.79 -11.60 2.64
C LEU A 214 10.80 -10.87 3.54
N ILE A 215 11.48 -11.60 4.44
CA ILE A 215 12.54 -11.05 5.30
C ILE A 215 13.70 -10.53 4.44
N ASN A 216 14.11 -11.29 3.43
CA ASN A 216 15.18 -10.89 2.52
C ASN A 216 14.78 -9.64 1.71
N ALA A 217 13.57 -9.61 1.15
CA ALA A 217 13.07 -8.44 0.42
C ALA A 217 12.98 -7.19 1.31
N ALA A 218 12.53 -7.34 2.56
CA ALA A 218 12.49 -6.24 3.52
C ALA A 218 13.90 -5.74 3.87
N SER A 219 14.87 -6.66 4.02
CA SER A 219 16.27 -6.33 4.31
C SER A 219 16.95 -5.62 3.15
N GLU A 220 16.71 -6.07 1.92
CA GLU A 220 17.17 -5.43 0.69
C GLU A 220 16.69 -3.97 0.63
N PHE A 221 15.40 -3.73 0.84
CA PHE A 221 14.86 -2.37 0.88
C PHE A 221 15.56 -1.50 1.93
N VAL A 222 15.79 -2.01 3.14
CA VAL A 222 16.49 -1.25 4.20
C VAL A 222 17.91 -0.91 3.78
N ASN A 223 18.63 -1.83 3.14
CA ASN A 223 19.98 -1.59 2.68
C ASN A 223 20.01 -0.52 1.59
N THR A 224 19.15 -0.62 0.57
CA THR A 224 19.06 0.37 -0.50
C THR A 224 18.62 1.74 0.03
N ALA A 225 17.70 1.79 1.00
CA ALA A 225 17.28 3.03 1.65
C ALA A 225 18.43 3.68 2.44
N ASN A 226 19.21 2.91 3.18
CA ASN A 226 20.37 3.43 3.88
C ASN A 226 21.47 3.89 2.91
N GLU A 227 21.64 3.21 1.77
CA GLU A 227 22.53 3.66 0.70
C GLU A 227 22.10 5.02 0.15
N LEU A 228 20.82 5.20 -0.18
CA LEU A 228 20.28 6.49 -0.62
C LEU A 228 20.60 7.60 0.39
N LEU A 229 20.34 7.37 1.68
CA LEU A 229 20.58 8.38 2.72
C LEU A 229 22.07 8.72 2.84
N ASN A 230 22.96 7.73 2.71
CA ASN A 230 24.40 7.97 2.74
C ASN A 230 24.87 8.78 1.52
N GLU A 231 24.38 8.46 0.31
CA GLU A 231 24.73 9.21 -0.90
C GLU A 231 24.13 10.62 -0.88
N ALA A 232 22.89 10.78 -0.41
CA ALA A 232 22.27 12.08 -0.21
C ALA A 232 23.08 12.95 0.76
N GLN A 233 23.54 12.38 1.89
CA GLN A 233 24.36 13.09 2.86
C GLN A 233 25.70 13.56 2.29
N LYS A 234 26.32 12.76 1.41
CA LYS A 234 27.54 13.16 0.69
C LYS A 234 27.25 14.27 -0.31
N TYR A 235 26.18 14.15 -1.08
CA TYR A 235 25.79 15.13 -2.07
C TYR A 235 25.59 16.52 -1.43
N VAL A 236 24.78 16.59 -0.37
CA VAL A 236 24.53 17.87 0.33
C VAL A 236 25.74 18.44 1.07
N SER A 237 26.87 17.72 1.12
CA SER A 237 28.13 18.27 1.65
C SER A 237 28.97 18.99 0.59
N VAL A 238 28.63 18.82 -0.69
CA VAL A 238 29.38 19.34 -1.85
C VAL A 238 28.52 20.29 -2.68
N ASP A 239 27.25 19.95 -2.92
CA ASP A 239 26.31 20.68 -3.76
C ASP A 239 24.90 20.58 -3.16
N PHE A 240 24.30 21.72 -2.79
CA PHE A 240 23.03 21.77 -2.04
C PHE A 240 22.22 23.04 -2.25
N ASP A 241 22.53 23.85 -3.26
CA ASP A 241 21.74 25.05 -3.51
C ASP A 241 20.32 24.70 -4.02
N LYS A 242 19.41 25.66 -3.89
CA LYS A 242 18.00 25.50 -4.25
C LYS A 242 17.81 25.00 -5.69
N GLN A 243 18.60 25.48 -6.64
CA GLN A 243 18.48 25.14 -8.05
C GLN A 243 18.95 23.70 -8.31
N SER A 244 20.08 23.30 -7.74
CA SER A 244 20.60 21.93 -7.82
C SER A 244 19.63 20.91 -7.23
N ILE A 245 19.07 21.20 -6.04
CA ILE A 245 18.06 20.34 -5.41
C ILE A 245 16.79 20.24 -6.27
N SER A 246 16.25 21.39 -6.71
CA SER A 246 15.05 21.40 -7.57
C SER A 246 15.26 20.58 -8.85
N PHE A 247 16.44 20.70 -9.47
CA PHE A 247 16.79 19.93 -10.67
C PHE A 247 16.77 18.41 -10.42
N ILE A 248 17.44 17.93 -9.36
CA ILE A 248 17.48 16.49 -9.03
C ILE A 248 16.07 15.94 -8.79
N LEU A 249 15.25 16.66 -8.03
CA LEU A 249 13.90 16.19 -7.67
C LEU A 249 12.94 16.18 -8.86
N LYS A 250 13.08 17.16 -9.78
CA LYS A 250 12.39 17.14 -11.08
C LYS A 250 12.82 15.95 -11.93
N GLN A 251 14.12 15.74 -12.10
CA GLN A 251 14.67 14.60 -12.84
C GLN A 251 14.20 13.25 -12.28
N HIS A 252 14.11 13.14 -10.95
CA HIS A 252 13.60 11.92 -10.31
C HIS A 252 12.12 11.67 -10.64
N SER A 253 11.31 12.73 -10.61
CA SER A 253 9.89 12.66 -10.96
C SER A 253 9.67 12.26 -12.42
N GLU A 254 10.41 12.88 -13.35
CA GLU A 254 10.31 12.64 -14.80
C GLU A 254 10.72 11.22 -15.22
N LYS A 255 11.59 10.57 -14.46
CA LYS A 255 12.03 9.18 -14.71
C LYS A 255 11.09 8.11 -14.14
N SER A 256 9.97 8.50 -13.54
CA SER A 256 9.04 7.56 -12.91
C SER A 256 7.69 7.52 -13.61
N ASP A 257 7.13 6.31 -13.72
CA ASP A 257 5.72 6.10 -14.11
C ASP A 257 4.72 6.70 -13.09
N TYR A 258 5.21 7.15 -11.92
CA TYR A 258 4.44 7.75 -10.84
C TYR A 258 4.80 9.21 -10.58
N ALA A 259 5.15 9.95 -11.64
CA ALA A 259 5.63 11.33 -11.55
C ALA A 259 4.69 12.26 -10.75
N ALA A 260 3.37 12.11 -10.90
CA ALA A 260 2.39 12.90 -10.13
C ALA A 260 2.54 12.71 -8.61
N ARG A 261 2.70 11.46 -8.16
CA ARG A 261 2.87 11.16 -6.74
C ARG A 261 4.22 11.63 -6.21
N LEU A 262 5.28 11.56 -7.04
CA LEU A 262 6.58 12.11 -6.66
C LEU A 262 6.56 13.64 -6.54
N LEU A 263 5.76 14.34 -7.35
CA LEU A 263 5.51 15.77 -7.22
C LEU A 263 4.84 16.11 -5.88
N GLU A 264 3.80 15.37 -5.49
CA GLU A 264 3.14 15.52 -4.17
C GLU A 264 4.13 15.31 -3.02
N ILE A 265 4.91 14.22 -3.05
CA ILE A 265 5.93 13.90 -2.02
C ILE A 265 6.97 15.02 -1.94
N ASN A 266 7.38 15.54 -3.10
CA ASN A 266 8.35 16.61 -3.19
C ASN A 266 7.83 17.91 -2.56
N MET A 267 6.66 18.37 -2.97
CA MET A 267 6.03 19.55 -2.38
C MET A 267 5.81 19.38 -0.87
N HIS A 268 5.31 18.22 -0.44
CA HIS A 268 5.12 17.94 0.98
C HIS A 268 6.44 17.99 1.76
N SER A 269 7.51 17.44 1.20
CA SER A 269 8.83 17.45 1.84
C SER A 269 9.40 18.86 2.01
N LEU A 270 9.18 19.77 1.06
CA LEU A 270 9.58 21.18 1.20
C LEU A 270 8.77 21.88 2.29
N MET A 271 7.44 21.72 2.28
CA MET A 271 6.57 22.28 3.32
C MET A 271 6.94 21.75 4.70
N GLN A 272 7.22 20.46 4.83
CA GLN A 272 7.65 19.85 6.09
C GLN A 272 8.99 20.43 6.55
N ALA A 273 9.97 20.56 5.65
CA ALA A 273 11.28 21.16 5.97
C ALA A 273 11.16 22.63 6.41
N ALA A 274 10.29 23.40 5.78
CA ALA A 274 10.00 24.79 6.15
C ALA A 274 9.29 24.87 7.51
N SER A 275 8.29 24.03 7.74
CA SER A 275 7.57 23.94 9.03
C SER A 275 8.50 23.61 10.19
N GLU A 276 9.35 22.59 10.04
CA GLU A 276 10.35 22.19 11.04
C GLU A 276 11.44 23.25 11.25
N SER A 277 11.59 24.16 10.30
CA SER A 277 12.45 25.33 10.41
C SER A 277 11.75 26.54 11.03
N GLY A 278 10.48 26.43 11.43
CA GLY A 278 9.72 27.49 12.09
C GLY A 278 9.00 28.46 11.14
N ALA A 279 8.99 28.20 9.83
CA ALA A 279 8.42 29.11 8.82
C ALA A 279 6.92 29.40 9.02
N PHE A 280 6.20 28.52 9.73
CA PHE A 280 4.75 28.56 9.86
C PHE A 280 4.25 28.79 11.29
N GLY A 281 5.13 29.23 12.20
CA GLY A 281 4.74 29.54 13.58
C GLY A 281 4.12 28.33 14.30
N GLY A 282 2.87 28.47 14.73
CA GLY A 282 2.12 27.40 15.41
C GLY A 282 1.48 26.37 14.48
N ALA A 283 1.52 26.60 13.16
CA ALA A 283 0.85 25.74 12.19
C ALA A 283 1.70 24.51 11.80
N GLU A 284 1.04 23.38 11.59
CA GLU A 284 1.66 22.09 11.29
C GLU A 284 1.27 21.56 9.91
N VAL A 285 2.20 20.89 9.24
CA VAL A 285 1.92 20.25 7.94
C VAL A 285 1.20 18.93 8.19
N LYS A 286 0.01 18.79 7.61
CA LYS A 286 -0.78 17.55 7.68
C LYS A 286 0.01 16.40 7.07
N PRO A 287 0.00 15.19 7.67
CA PRO A 287 0.59 14.02 7.03
C PRO A 287 0.05 13.78 5.62
N LEU A 288 0.93 13.40 4.70
CA LEU A 288 0.58 13.08 3.33
C LEU A 288 -0.48 11.98 3.30
N SER A 289 -1.53 12.19 2.51
CA SER A 289 -2.57 11.16 2.36
C SER A 289 -2.01 9.95 1.61
N GLN A 290 -2.46 8.74 1.95
CA GLN A 290 -2.09 7.54 1.20
C GLN A 290 -2.74 7.57 -0.19
N MET A 291 -2.06 7.14 -1.25
CA MET A 291 -2.61 7.16 -2.63
C MET A 291 -3.94 6.39 -2.82
N ARG A 292 -4.40 5.63 -1.81
CA ARG A 292 -5.64 4.84 -1.83
C ARG A 292 -6.70 5.30 -0.83
N SER A 293 -6.50 6.41 -0.12
CA SER A 293 -7.54 6.97 0.74
C SER A 293 -8.68 7.49 -0.14
N ALA A 294 -9.92 7.07 0.14
CA ALA A 294 -11.07 7.58 -0.58
C ALA A 294 -11.30 9.05 -0.21
N ASN A 295 -11.05 9.99 -1.15
CA ASN A 295 -11.17 11.44 -0.94
C ASN A 295 -12.47 11.86 -0.25
N LYS A 296 -13.59 11.17 -0.51
CA LYS A 296 -14.90 11.47 0.09
C LYS A 296 -15.04 11.25 1.59
N LYS A 297 -14.09 10.59 2.27
CA LYS A 297 -14.19 10.30 3.72
C LYS A 297 -13.26 11.11 4.61
N HIS A 298 -12.27 11.82 4.05
CA HIS A 298 -11.17 12.38 4.83
C HIS A 298 -11.24 13.89 5.08
N GLY A 299 -12.21 14.61 4.49
CA GLY A 299 -12.38 16.05 4.75
C GLY A 299 -11.16 16.88 4.36
N ASN A 300 -10.46 16.46 3.30
CA ASN A 300 -9.33 17.18 2.74
C ASN A 300 -9.83 18.12 1.63
N ILE A 301 -9.16 19.25 1.47
CA ILE A 301 -9.27 20.16 0.33
C ILE A 301 -8.28 19.73 -0.77
N GLY A 302 -7.00 19.55 -0.43
CA GLY A 302 -5.90 19.27 -1.37
C GLY A 302 -5.00 18.11 -0.96
N ASP A 303 -3.81 18.03 -1.58
CA ASP A 303 -2.82 16.98 -1.33
C ASP A 303 -1.88 17.34 -0.17
N ILE A 304 -1.52 18.63 -0.06
CA ILE A 304 -0.69 19.18 1.02
C ILE A 304 -1.50 20.23 1.75
N GLU A 305 -1.59 20.12 3.07
CA GLU A 305 -2.41 21.00 3.90
C GLU A 305 -1.61 21.47 5.12
N LEU A 306 -1.79 22.73 5.48
CA LEU A 306 -1.27 23.33 6.69
C LEU A 306 -2.43 23.52 7.67
N LEU A 307 -2.25 23.06 8.91
CA LEU A 307 -3.25 23.17 9.95
C LEU A 307 -2.83 24.15 11.04
N GLU A 308 -3.78 24.94 11.52
CA GLU A 308 -3.65 25.68 12.76
C GLU A 308 -4.84 25.31 13.67
N ASP A 309 -4.56 24.91 14.91
CA ASP A 309 -5.56 24.39 15.86
C ASP A 309 -6.46 23.27 15.29
N GLY A 310 -5.90 22.44 14.41
CA GLY A 310 -6.59 21.34 13.74
C GLY A 310 -7.53 21.75 12.60
N GLN A 311 -7.57 23.03 12.23
CA GLN A 311 -8.30 23.56 11.07
C GLN A 311 -7.36 23.76 9.90
N ILE A 312 -7.81 23.47 8.67
CA ILE A 312 -7.02 23.70 7.46
C ILE A 312 -7.04 25.20 7.15
N ILE A 313 -5.87 25.83 7.18
CA ILE A 313 -5.69 27.26 6.85
C ILE A 313 -5.12 27.46 5.44
N GLU A 314 -4.37 26.47 4.93
CA GLU A 314 -3.76 26.52 3.61
C GLU A 314 -3.76 25.13 2.98
N SER A 315 -4.08 25.06 1.68
CA SER A 315 -4.19 23.81 0.94
C SER A 315 -3.61 23.93 -0.47
N TRP A 316 -2.81 22.95 -0.86
CA TRP A 316 -2.20 22.85 -2.19
C TRP A 316 -2.49 21.51 -2.84
N ASP A 317 -2.83 21.54 -4.12
CA ASP A 317 -3.11 20.36 -4.94
C ASP A 317 -2.09 20.29 -6.10
N ALA A 318 -1.41 19.15 -6.23
CA ALA A 318 -0.30 18.96 -7.15
C ALA A 318 -0.81 18.37 -8.48
N LYS A 319 -0.60 19.12 -9.57
CA LYS A 319 -1.14 18.80 -10.90
C LYS A 319 -0.01 18.52 -11.89
N TYR A 320 0.44 17.27 -11.93
CA TYR A 320 1.47 16.86 -12.88
C TYR A 320 0.92 16.74 -14.30
N GLY A 321 1.55 17.42 -15.26
CA GLY A 321 1.24 17.33 -16.69
C GLY A 321 -0.06 18.01 -17.12
N LYS A 322 -0.72 18.79 -16.24
CA LYS A 322 -1.99 19.47 -16.53
C LYS A 322 -1.84 20.99 -16.40
N GLY A 323 -2.04 21.71 -17.51
CA GLY A 323 -1.94 23.18 -17.58
C GLY A 323 -3.29 23.90 -17.53
N TYR A 324 -4.36 23.24 -17.99
CA TYR A 324 -5.73 23.74 -17.95
C TYR A 324 -6.48 23.13 -16.76
N LEU A 325 -6.83 23.94 -15.76
CA LEU A 325 -7.26 23.48 -14.42
C LEU A 325 -8.69 23.86 -14.03
N ARG A 326 -9.58 24.05 -15.02
CA ARG A 326 -10.96 24.46 -14.75
C ARG A 326 -11.73 23.45 -13.90
N GLU A 327 -11.62 22.16 -14.21
CA GLU A 327 -12.32 21.10 -13.48
C GLU A 327 -11.82 21.00 -12.04
N GLU A 328 -10.50 21.07 -11.85
CA GLU A 328 -9.85 21.07 -10.54
C GLU A 328 -10.33 22.22 -9.66
N ILE A 329 -10.44 23.42 -10.24
CA ILE A 329 -10.96 24.60 -9.55
C ILE A 329 -12.39 24.33 -9.08
N GLU A 330 -13.26 23.77 -9.93
CA GLU A 330 -14.63 23.45 -9.53
C GLU A 330 -14.71 22.37 -8.43
N GLU A 331 -13.88 21.33 -8.52
CA GLU A 331 -13.81 20.28 -7.50
C GLU A 331 -13.35 20.81 -6.15
N ALA A 332 -12.40 21.74 -6.12
CA ALA A 332 -11.94 22.36 -4.88
C ALA A 332 -13.07 23.15 -4.19
N ILE A 333 -13.95 23.81 -4.95
CA ILE A 333 -15.10 24.54 -4.39
C ILE A 333 -16.01 23.63 -3.58
N GLU A 334 -16.30 22.43 -4.09
CA GLU A 334 -17.16 21.48 -3.37
C GLU A 334 -16.58 21.11 -2.00
N LYS A 335 -15.25 21.09 -1.89
CA LYS A 335 -14.55 20.81 -0.64
C LYS A 335 -14.51 22.04 0.26
N ILE A 336 -14.14 23.21 -0.26
CA ILE A 336 -14.02 24.48 0.50
C ILE A 336 -15.31 24.84 1.23
N LYS A 337 -16.49 24.55 0.66
CA LYS A 337 -17.80 24.78 1.31
C LYS A 337 -17.96 24.14 2.70
N HIS A 338 -17.11 23.20 3.05
CA HIS A 338 -17.12 22.50 4.33
C HIS A 338 -15.99 22.96 5.28
N HIS A 339 -15.24 24.00 4.93
CA HIS A 339 -14.10 24.52 5.68
C HIS A 339 -14.15 26.05 5.80
N ASP A 340 -14.44 26.54 7.01
CA ASP A 340 -14.65 27.98 7.25
C ASP A 340 -13.36 28.78 7.49
N PHE A 341 -12.22 28.11 7.68
CA PHE A 341 -10.96 28.71 8.12
C PHE A 341 -9.84 28.71 7.06
N VAL A 342 -10.15 28.26 5.84
CA VAL A 342 -9.14 28.18 4.79
C VAL A 342 -8.90 29.57 4.19
N ASP A 343 -7.67 30.06 4.31
CA ASP A 343 -7.28 31.36 3.75
C ASP A 343 -6.68 31.23 2.36
N THR A 344 -5.91 30.15 2.11
CA THR A 344 -5.22 29.94 0.84
C THR A 344 -5.53 28.57 0.27
N VAL A 345 -5.98 28.54 -0.99
CA VAL A 345 -6.10 27.31 -1.77
C VAL A 345 -5.29 27.49 -3.04
N GLY A 346 -4.52 26.49 -3.43
CA GLY A 346 -3.77 26.60 -4.66
C GLY A 346 -3.52 25.31 -5.41
N PHE A 347 -3.20 25.49 -6.68
CA PHE A 347 -2.84 24.44 -7.61
C PHE A 347 -1.44 24.70 -8.15
N VAL A 348 -0.61 23.66 -8.11
CA VAL A 348 0.78 23.74 -8.57
C VAL A 348 0.96 22.77 -9.72
N THR A 349 1.50 23.27 -10.84
CA THR A 349 1.73 22.44 -12.04
C THR A 349 3.16 22.56 -12.54
N ASN A 350 3.67 21.47 -13.11
CA ASN A 350 5.00 21.41 -13.72
C ASN A 350 5.00 21.75 -15.22
N VAL A 351 3.86 22.16 -15.77
CA VAL A 351 3.73 22.57 -17.18
C VAL A 351 3.22 24.01 -17.28
N HIS A 352 3.20 24.55 -18.49
CA HIS A 352 2.67 25.89 -18.74
C HIS A 352 1.19 25.99 -18.33
N ILE A 353 0.86 27.06 -17.58
CA ILE A 353 -0.50 27.31 -17.10
C ILE A 353 -1.31 28.02 -18.18
N GLU A 354 -2.45 27.44 -18.54
CA GLU A 354 -3.38 28.05 -19.48
C GLU A 354 -4.27 29.07 -18.75
N ARG A 355 -3.87 30.35 -18.79
CA ARG A 355 -4.65 31.46 -18.22
C ARG A 355 -5.63 32.03 -19.24
N THR A 356 -6.81 31.41 -19.35
CA THR A 356 -7.91 31.99 -20.12
C THR A 356 -8.63 33.09 -19.32
N GLU A 357 -9.35 33.98 -20.01
CA GLU A 357 -10.23 34.96 -19.35
C GLU A 357 -11.29 34.29 -18.48
N GLU A 358 -11.82 33.15 -18.94
CA GLU A 358 -12.78 32.35 -18.18
C GLU A 358 -12.20 31.89 -16.83
N ILE A 359 -11.01 31.29 -16.83
CA ILE A 359 -10.34 30.82 -15.60
C ILE A 359 -10.04 32.00 -14.68
N SER A 360 -9.53 33.11 -15.22
CA SER A 360 -9.16 34.29 -14.44
C SER A 360 -10.38 34.93 -13.76
N LYS A 361 -11.48 35.05 -14.50
CA LYS A 361 -12.76 35.52 -13.97
C LYS A 361 -13.28 34.57 -12.89
N ARG A 362 -13.23 33.26 -13.15
CA ARG A 362 -13.70 32.26 -12.21
C ARG A 362 -12.91 32.28 -10.91
N ILE A 363 -11.59 32.40 -10.97
CA ILE A 363 -10.73 32.56 -9.78
C ILE A 363 -11.18 33.77 -8.97
N SER A 364 -11.33 34.94 -9.61
CA SER A 364 -11.72 36.19 -8.94
C SER A 364 -13.09 36.09 -8.26
N GLU A 365 -14.07 35.44 -8.92
CA GLU A 365 -15.40 35.20 -8.36
C GLU A 365 -15.33 34.35 -7.08
N LEU A 366 -14.45 33.35 -7.04
CA LEU A 366 -14.32 32.42 -5.92
C LEU A 366 -13.57 33.03 -4.73
N GLU A 367 -12.51 33.79 -5.02
CA GLU A 367 -11.79 34.55 -3.99
C GLU A 367 -12.75 35.49 -3.26
N GLN A 368 -13.64 36.18 -3.99
CA GLN A 368 -14.67 37.05 -3.40
C GLN A 368 -15.74 36.26 -2.64
N LEU A 369 -16.25 35.18 -3.22
CA LEU A 369 -17.36 34.42 -2.63
C LEU A 369 -16.97 33.74 -1.31
N TYR A 370 -15.77 33.18 -1.23
CA TYR A 370 -15.31 32.44 -0.06
C TYR A 370 -14.32 33.22 0.81
N SER A 371 -13.95 34.45 0.40
CA SER A 371 -12.93 35.27 1.10
C SER A 371 -11.58 34.57 1.23
N ILE A 372 -11.15 33.89 0.16
CA ILE A 372 -9.90 33.12 0.10
C ILE A 372 -8.93 33.72 -0.93
N SER A 373 -7.65 33.33 -0.85
CA SER A 373 -6.68 33.49 -1.94
C SER A 373 -6.59 32.20 -2.74
N LEU A 374 -6.98 32.24 -4.01
CA LEU A 374 -6.95 31.09 -4.91
C LEU A 374 -5.79 31.25 -5.90
N LYS A 375 -4.76 30.40 -5.76
CA LYS A 375 -3.52 30.50 -6.52
C LYS A 375 -3.40 29.38 -7.55
N VAL A 376 -3.10 29.72 -8.79
CA VAL A 376 -2.66 28.76 -9.81
C VAL A 376 -1.28 29.20 -10.27
N ILE A 377 -0.24 28.44 -9.89
CA ILE A 377 1.16 28.84 -10.07
C ILE A 377 2.02 27.67 -10.53
N SER A 378 3.17 27.99 -11.12
CA SER A 378 4.10 26.96 -11.57
C SER A 378 4.81 26.33 -10.38
N TYR A 379 5.34 25.12 -10.58
CA TYR A 379 6.12 24.44 -9.55
C TYR A 379 7.34 25.26 -9.10
N ASP A 380 8.01 25.96 -10.01
CA ASP A 380 9.15 26.82 -9.67
C ASP A 380 8.72 28.05 -8.86
N ASP A 381 7.65 28.74 -9.29
CA ASP A 381 7.10 29.89 -8.53
C ASP A 381 6.65 29.47 -7.12
N TRP A 382 6.10 28.26 -6.98
CA TRP A 382 5.68 27.73 -5.69
C TRP A 382 6.88 27.43 -4.78
N ILE A 383 7.97 26.85 -5.31
CA ILE A 383 9.22 26.67 -4.54
C ILE A 383 9.71 28.03 -4.04
N ASP A 384 9.84 29.02 -4.93
CA ASP A 384 10.34 30.34 -4.59
C ASP A 384 9.48 31.01 -3.51
N MET A 385 8.16 30.87 -3.60
CA MET A 385 7.23 31.38 -2.59
C MET A 385 7.46 30.72 -1.22
N VAL A 386 7.64 29.39 -1.14
CA VAL A 386 7.86 28.69 0.14
C VAL A 386 9.22 29.06 0.74
N PHE A 387 10.27 29.13 -0.09
CA PHE A 387 11.60 29.58 0.34
C PHE A 387 11.56 31.00 0.88
N GLN A 388 10.95 31.93 0.14
CA GLN A 388 10.83 33.33 0.57
C GLN A 388 10.13 33.43 1.93
N ARG A 389 9.00 32.73 2.10
CA ARG A 389 8.26 32.70 3.37
C ARG A 389 9.11 32.18 4.53
N ALA A 390 9.90 31.13 4.31
CA ALA A 390 10.75 30.55 5.34
C ALA A 390 11.93 31.46 5.72
N ILE A 391 12.54 32.11 4.72
CA ILE A 391 13.69 33.02 4.91
C ILE A 391 13.26 34.32 5.60
N GLU A 392 12.08 34.86 5.27
CA GLU A 392 11.55 36.10 5.87
C GLU A 392 11.33 35.99 7.38
N VAL A 393 11.02 34.80 7.88
CA VAL A 393 10.91 34.53 9.33
C VAL A 393 12.28 34.60 10.02
N GLY A 394 13.38 34.41 9.27
CA GLY A 394 14.75 34.56 9.75
C GLY A 394 15.26 33.38 10.58
N THR A 395 14.56 32.25 10.59
CA THR A 395 14.92 31.04 11.34
C THR A 395 15.72 30.02 10.55
N VAL A 396 15.86 30.22 9.24
CA VAL A 396 16.59 29.34 8.32
C VAL A 396 17.12 30.14 7.13
N THR A 397 18.31 29.77 6.67
CA THR A 397 18.89 30.28 5.41
C THR A 397 18.36 29.51 4.20
N GLU A 398 18.53 30.06 2.99
CA GLU A 398 18.16 29.36 1.75
C GLU A 398 18.87 28.00 1.65
N ASP A 399 20.18 27.98 1.88
CA ASP A 399 21.03 26.80 1.85
C ASP A 399 20.60 25.71 2.84
N GLU A 400 20.34 26.09 4.10
CA GLU A 400 19.88 25.15 5.13
C GLU A 400 18.51 24.58 4.79
N LEU A 401 17.61 25.39 4.22
CA LEU A 401 16.29 24.91 3.81
C LEU A 401 16.39 23.95 2.62
N ALA A 402 17.25 24.24 1.63
CA ALA A 402 17.48 23.36 0.49
C ALA A 402 18.04 21.99 0.94
N GLN A 403 19.01 21.99 1.86
CA GLN A 403 19.52 20.77 2.46
C GLN A 403 18.44 19.99 3.21
N LYS A 404 17.65 20.66 4.07
CA LYS A 404 16.57 20.02 4.83
C LYS A 404 15.48 19.46 3.92
N TRP A 405 15.11 20.18 2.86
CA TRP A 405 14.13 19.75 1.87
C TRP A 405 14.58 18.45 1.21
N PHE A 406 15.80 18.42 0.69
CA PHE A 406 16.33 17.24 0.01
C PHE A 406 16.44 16.03 0.94
N MET A 407 16.95 16.23 2.16
CA MET A 407 17.05 15.16 3.14
C MET A 407 15.67 14.64 3.57
N THR A 408 14.70 15.53 3.77
CA THR A 408 13.31 15.15 4.10
C THR A 408 12.70 14.30 2.98
N TYR A 409 12.92 14.68 1.72
CA TYR A 409 12.49 13.89 0.56
C TYR A 409 13.12 12.49 0.55
N CYS A 410 14.43 12.39 0.76
CA CYS A 410 15.14 11.11 0.82
C CYS A 410 14.67 10.23 1.98
N GLU A 411 14.38 10.83 3.14
CA GLU A 411 13.84 10.17 4.33
C GLU A 411 12.40 9.68 4.12
N TYR A 412 11.59 10.40 3.34
CA TYR A 412 10.25 9.97 2.94
C TYR A 412 10.32 8.71 2.07
N LEU A 413 11.13 8.73 1.01
CA LEU A 413 11.31 7.57 0.14
C LEU A 413 11.92 6.36 0.88
N SER A 414 12.83 6.65 1.82
CA SER A 414 13.45 5.67 2.72
C SER A 414 12.56 5.23 3.89
N GLN A 415 11.36 5.79 4.00
CA GLN A 415 10.37 5.52 5.05
C GLN A 415 10.83 5.77 6.48
N LYS A 416 11.75 6.72 6.69
CA LYS A 416 12.20 7.12 8.03
C LYS A 416 11.21 8.03 8.74
N ARG A 417 10.36 8.75 7.99
CA ARG A 417 9.33 9.68 8.50
C ARG A 417 7.89 9.27 8.18
N ARG A 418 7.52 8.02 8.47
CA ARG A 418 6.18 7.50 8.12
C ARG A 418 5.00 8.21 8.77
N GLN A 419 5.22 8.89 9.90
CA GLN A 419 4.15 9.68 10.53
C GLN A 419 3.78 10.91 9.69
N ASN A 420 4.76 11.51 9.00
CA ASN A 420 4.56 12.63 8.08
C ASN A 420 4.19 12.13 6.68
N ALA A 421 4.81 11.05 6.20
CA ALA A 421 4.62 10.52 4.86
C ALA A 421 4.39 9.00 4.88
N PRO A 422 3.13 8.53 5.08
CA PRO A 422 2.77 7.11 5.11
C PRO A 422 2.74 6.46 3.71
N ILE A 423 3.87 6.53 3.01
CA ILE A 423 4.09 6.06 1.63
C ILE A 423 4.09 4.52 1.60
N ASP A 424 3.20 3.95 0.79
CA ASP A 424 3.09 2.50 0.56
C ASP A 424 3.30 2.16 -0.93
N GLU A 425 3.70 3.11 -1.77
CA GLU A 425 3.89 3.01 -3.23
C GLU A 425 5.28 2.36 -3.57
N PRO A 426 5.85 2.40 -4.80
CA PRO A 426 6.98 1.54 -5.16
C PRO A 426 8.29 2.12 -4.65
N CYS A 427 8.57 1.86 -3.38
CA CYS A 427 9.68 2.53 -2.70
C CYS A 427 11.05 2.05 -3.21
N LEU A 428 11.23 0.76 -3.53
CA LEU A 428 12.56 0.27 -3.93
C LEU A 428 13.02 0.90 -5.25
N SER A 429 12.17 0.93 -6.27
CA SER A 429 12.52 1.53 -7.57
C SER A 429 12.78 3.03 -7.47
N TRP A 430 12.02 3.77 -6.65
CA TRP A 430 12.25 5.19 -6.42
C TRP A 430 13.57 5.44 -5.68
N VAL A 431 13.85 4.68 -4.63
CA VAL A 431 15.10 4.79 -3.87
C VAL A 431 16.30 4.49 -4.78
N THR A 432 16.24 3.41 -5.57
CA THR A 432 17.30 3.06 -6.53
C THR A 432 17.45 4.12 -7.63
N SER A 433 16.35 4.62 -8.19
CA SER A 433 16.38 5.64 -9.24
C SER A 433 17.02 6.94 -8.74
N LEU A 434 16.59 7.45 -7.57
CA LEU A 434 17.16 8.65 -6.98
C LEU A 434 18.64 8.46 -6.62
N THR A 435 19.02 7.31 -6.05
CA THR A 435 20.43 7.00 -5.76
C THR A 435 21.29 7.08 -7.01
N ASN A 436 20.80 6.54 -8.14
CA ASN A 436 21.50 6.62 -9.42
C ASN A 436 21.55 8.04 -9.97
N ILE A 437 20.53 8.86 -9.78
CA ILE A 437 20.57 10.27 -10.20
C ILE A 437 21.66 11.00 -9.42
N ILE A 438 21.67 10.88 -8.09
CA ILE A 438 22.64 11.53 -7.21
C ILE A 438 24.08 11.15 -7.57
N LYS A 439 24.35 9.88 -7.87
CA LYS A 439 25.69 9.41 -8.24
C LYS A 439 26.19 9.87 -9.61
N ASN A 440 25.30 10.35 -10.47
CA ASN A 440 25.61 10.76 -11.85
C ASN A 440 25.64 12.29 -12.03
N VAL A 441 25.31 13.04 -10.98
CA VAL A 441 25.56 14.48 -10.86
C VAL A 441 26.91 14.64 -10.18
#